data_AF-A0A7S2Z0E9-F1
#
_entry.id   AF-A0A7S2Z0E9-F1
#
_cell.length_a   1.000
_cell.length_b   1.000
_cell.length_c   1.000
_cell.angle_alpha   90.00
_cell.angle_beta   90.00
_cell.angle_gamma   90.00
#
_symmetry.space_group_name_H-M   'P 1'
#
loop_
_entity.id
_entity.type
_entity.pdbx_description
1 polymer ?
#
loop_
_entity_poly.entity_id
_entity_poly.type
_entity_poly.pdbx_seq_one_letter_code
_entity_poly.pdbx_strand_id
1 'polypeptide(L)'
;RDHLLYLSPHPRIVQICAHYRDQEKQDLHVIMEYVPTTLRDDTVVARAPLSLVFCMLAEGLAYMHSHGVMHRDVKARNVLCAPSQTDSSGWSVKVIDFGLACNLQTDNDDWVRRRVGD
;
A
#
# COMPACT_ATOMS: atom_id res chain seq x y z
N ARG A 1 -5.41 10.04 11.47
CA ARG A 1 -6.46 9.12 11.01
C ARG A 1 -5.71 7.95 10.42
N ASP A 2 -5.52 6.91 11.22
CA ASP A 2 -4.51 5.88 10.90
C ASP A 2 -5.22 4.71 10.24
N HIS A 3 -5.66 4.94 9.00
CA HIS A 3 -6.51 4.03 8.23
C HIS A 3 -5.91 2.61 8.09
N LEU A 4 -4.59 2.47 8.21
CA LEU A 4 -3.87 1.21 8.15
C LEU A 4 -3.96 0.35 9.41
N LEU A 5 -4.17 0.95 10.59
CA LEU A 5 -4.30 0.18 11.82
C LEU A 5 -5.56 -0.71 11.82
N TYR A 6 -6.50 -0.45 10.91
CA TYR A 6 -7.78 -1.15 10.83
C TYR A 6 -7.80 -2.30 9.81
N LEU A 7 -6.78 -2.42 8.95
CA LEU A 7 -6.70 -3.54 8.02
C LEU A 7 -6.14 -4.76 8.74
N SER A 8 -6.85 -5.88 8.66
CA SER A 8 -6.27 -7.16 9.06
C SER A 8 -5.03 -7.46 8.21
N PRO A 9 -4.05 -8.20 8.74
CA PRO A 9 -2.86 -8.57 7.97
C PRO A 9 -3.22 -9.23 6.65
N HIS A 10 -2.62 -8.76 5.55
CA HIS A 10 -2.84 -9.29 4.21
C HIS A 10 -1.49 -9.48 3.50
N PRO A 11 -1.25 -10.59 2.79
CA PRO A 11 0.05 -10.88 2.17
C PRO A 11 0.51 -9.81 1.17
N ARG A 12 -0.43 -9.05 0.58
CA ARG A 12 -0.16 -8.00 -0.42
C ARG A 12 -0.19 -6.57 0.12
N ILE A 13 -0.29 -6.39 1.43
CA ILE A 13 -0.24 -5.09 2.10
C ILE A 13 0.95 -5.10 3.05
N VAL A 14 1.69 -4.00 3.12
CA VAL A 14 2.77 -3.87 4.11
C VAL A 14 2.19 -3.84 5.52
N GLN A 15 2.77 -4.63 6.42
CA GLN A 15 2.37 -4.70 7.81
C GLN A 15 3.03 -3.57 8.61
N ILE A 16 2.23 -2.82 9.35
CA ILE A 16 2.72 -1.93 10.40
C ILE A 16 3.03 -2.76 11.64
N CYS A 17 4.26 -2.64 12.13
CA CYS A 17 4.73 -3.28 13.36
C CYS A 17 4.49 -2.39 14.58
N ALA A 18 4.79 -1.09 14.46
CA ALA A 18 4.64 -0.13 15.54
C ALA A 18 4.54 1.31 14.98
N HIS A 19 4.08 2.23 15.82
CA HIS A 19 4.19 3.66 15.57
C HIS A 19 4.54 4.39 16.87
N TYR A 20 5.24 5.51 16.76
CA TYR A 20 5.47 6.40 17.89
C TYR A 20 5.49 7.85 17.42
N ARG A 21 5.16 8.76 18.33
CA ARG A 21 5.14 10.20 18.08
C ARG A 21 6.23 10.86 18.91
N ASP A 22 7.14 11.56 18.24
CA ASP A 22 8.09 12.44 18.91
C ASP A 22 7.31 13.67 19.42
N GLN A 23 7.26 13.85 20.73
CA GLN A 23 6.50 14.94 21.35
C GLN A 23 7.17 16.30 21.13
N GLU A 24 8.50 16.34 21.00
CA GLU A 24 9.26 17.58 20.82
C GLU A 24 9.19 18.06 19.37
N LYS A 25 9.34 17.13 18.40
CA LYS A 25 9.38 17.46 16.97
C LYS A 25 8.04 17.38 16.26
N GLN A 26 7.01 16.83 16.92
CA GLN A 26 5.70 16.52 16.33
C GLN A 26 5.76 15.51 15.16
N ASP A 27 6.88 14.80 15.01
CA ASP A 27 7.07 13.79 13.97
C ASP A 27 6.36 12.48 14.32
N LEU A 28 5.71 11.86 13.32
CA LEU A 28 5.15 10.51 13.42
C LEU A 28 6.12 9.52 12.77
N HIS A 29 6.58 8.55 13.54
CA HIS A 29 7.42 7.46 13.06
C HIS A 29 6.60 6.18 12.97
N VAL A 30 6.66 5.52 11.82
CA VAL A 30 5.95 4.26 11.56
C VAL A 30 6.99 3.18 11.24
N ILE A 31 6.98 2.11 12.02
CA ILE A 31 7.81 0.93 11.83
C ILE A 31 6.99 -0.11 11.08
N MET A 32 7.53 -0.62 9.99
CA MET A 32 6.87 -1.57 9.11
C MET A 32 7.78 -2.77 8.85
N GLU A 33 7.22 -3.85 8.32
CA GLU A 33 8.05 -4.92 7.77
C GLU A 33 8.97 -4.38 6.66
N TYR A 34 10.17 -4.94 6.59
CA TYR A 34 11.15 -4.57 5.57
C TYR A 34 10.97 -5.41 4.31
N VAL A 35 10.85 -4.74 3.17
CA VAL A 35 10.84 -5.37 1.84
C VAL A 35 11.92 -4.68 1.00
N PRO A 36 12.88 -5.43 0.42
CA PRO A 36 14.18 -4.90 0.03
C PRO A 36 14.19 -4.01 -1.21
N THR A 37 13.19 -4.13 -2.10
CA THR A 37 13.15 -3.33 -3.33
C THR A 37 11.70 -2.99 -3.70
N THR A 38 11.53 -2.28 -4.81
CA THR A 38 10.24 -1.83 -5.33
C THR A 38 10.13 -2.15 -6.81
N LEU A 39 8.92 -2.11 -7.36
CA LEU A 39 8.69 -2.27 -8.80
C LEU A 39 9.32 -1.15 -9.65
N ARG A 40 9.84 -0.08 -9.03
CA ARG A 40 10.64 0.95 -9.72
C ARG A 40 12.05 0.47 -10.07
N ASP A 41 12.54 -0.58 -9.43
CA ASP A 41 13.86 -1.13 -9.70
C ASP A 41 13.85 -1.89 -11.04
N ASP A 42 14.66 -1.42 -11.99
CA ASP A 42 14.75 -2.00 -13.33
C ASP A 42 15.16 -3.48 -13.30
N THR A 43 15.90 -3.92 -12.27
CA THR A 43 16.28 -5.33 -12.12
C THR A 43 15.10 -6.23 -11.77
N VAL A 44 14.11 -5.70 -11.03
CA VAL A 44 12.85 -6.38 -10.74
C VAL A 44 12.04 -6.47 -12.02
N VAL A 45 11.88 -5.35 -12.72
CA VAL A 45 11.08 -5.27 -13.96
C VAL A 45 11.63 -6.21 -15.04
N ALA A 46 12.96 -6.34 -15.13
CA ALA A 46 13.62 -7.22 -16.10
C ALA A 46 13.46 -8.72 -15.78
N ARG A 47 13.22 -9.09 -14.53
CA ARG A 47 13.24 -10.50 -14.07
C ARG A 47 11.87 -11.03 -13.65
N ALA A 48 10.97 -10.15 -13.23
CA ALA A 48 9.67 -10.53 -12.73
C ALA A 48 8.67 -10.71 -13.89
N PRO A 49 7.83 -11.76 -13.86
CA PRO A 49 6.69 -11.87 -14.77
C PRO A 49 5.64 -10.80 -14.38
N LEU A 50 5.70 -9.64 -15.05
CA LEU A 50 4.90 -8.46 -14.68
C LEU A 50 3.39 -8.70 -14.65
N SER A 51 2.88 -9.60 -15.50
CA SER A 51 1.47 -9.99 -15.47
C SER A 51 1.05 -10.57 -14.11
N LEU A 52 1.87 -11.48 -13.54
CA LEU A 52 1.63 -12.06 -12.22
C LEU A 52 1.84 -11.04 -11.10
N VAL A 53 2.82 -10.15 -11.24
CA VAL A 53 3.03 -9.02 -10.33
C VAL A 53 1.78 -8.13 -10.26
N PHE A 54 1.21 -7.79 -11.41
CA PHE A 54 -0.02 -6.98 -11.46
C PHE A 54 -1.24 -7.71 -10.91
N CYS A 55 -1.34 -9.05 -11.07
CA CYS A 55 -2.39 -9.83 -10.42
C CYS A 55 -2.29 -9.72 -8.89
N MET A 56 -1.09 -9.90 -8.31
CA MET A 56 -0.88 -9.78 -6.86
C MET A 56 -1.10 -8.36 -6.34
N LEU A 57 -0.72 -7.34 -7.13
CA LEU A 57 -1.06 -5.95 -6.81
C LEU A 57 -2.58 -5.75 -6.78
N ALA A 58 -3.30 -6.28 -7.79
CA ALA A 58 -4.76 -6.20 -7.85
C ALA A 58 -5.42 -6.94 -6.69
N GLU A 59 -4.88 -8.07 -6.22
CA GLU A 59 -5.34 -8.75 -5.00
C GLU A 59 -5.27 -7.83 -3.77
N GLY A 60 -4.14 -7.14 -3.58
CA GLY A 60 -3.97 -6.18 -2.48
C GLY A 60 -4.94 -5.00 -2.57
N LEU A 61 -5.09 -4.42 -3.77
CA LEU A 61 -6.04 -3.32 -3.98
C LEU A 61 -7.49 -3.75 -3.79
N ALA A 62 -7.86 -4.94 -4.28
CA ALA A 62 -9.20 -5.50 -4.08
C ALA A 62 -9.51 -5.68 -2.59
N TYR A 63 -8.55 -6.19 -1.81
CA TYR A 63 -8.67 -6.28 -0.35
C TYR A 63 -8.88 -4.91 0.31
N MET A 64 -8.10 -3.89 -0.07
CA MET A 64 -8.31 -2.54 0.47
C MET A 64 -9.69 -2.00 0.11
N HIS A 65 -10.10 -2.14 -1.15
CA HIS A 65 -11.38 -1.66 -1.64
C HIS A 65 -12.56 -2.35 -0.95
N SER A 66 -12.45 -3.65 -0.64
CA SER A 66 -13.49 -4.36 0.12
C SER A 66 -13.66 -3.86 1.55
N HIS A 67 -12.64 -3.17 2.10
CA HIS A 67 -12.67 -2.49 3.40
C HIS A 67 -12.97 -0.99 3.27
N GLY A 68 -13.39 -0.54 2.08
CA GLY A 68 -13.71 0.86 1.81
C GLY A 68 -12.50 1.79 1.75
N VAL A 69 -11.28 1.25 1.68
CA VAL A 69 -10.04 2.04 1.65
C VAL A 69 -9.55 2.17 0.20
N MET A 70 -9.44 3.39 -0.29
CA MET A 70 -8.84 3.70 -1.59
C MET A 70 -7.39 4.15 -1.40
N HIS A 71 -6.44 3.54 -2.12
CA HIS A 71 -5.00 3.89 -2.01
C HIS A 71 -4.67 5.30 -2.53
N ARG A 72 -5.20 5.64 -3.71
CA ARG A 72 -5.03 6.91 -4.45
C ARG A 72 -3.62 7.30 -4.90
N ASP A 73 -2.56 6.62 -4.48
CA ASP A 73 -1.18 6.87 -4.94
C ASP A 73 -0.47 5.61 -5.46
N VAL A 74 -1.16 4.82 -6.30
CA VAL A 74 -0.58 3.59 -6.86
C VAL A 74 0.43 3.94 -7.94
N LYS A 75 1.71 3.66 -7.68
CA LYS A 75 2.84 3.88 -8.59
C LYS A 75 3.95 2.86 -8.28
N ALA A 76 4.88 2.65 -9.21
CA ALA A 76 5.93 1.63 -9.08
C ALA A 76 6.77 1.74 -7.78
N ARG A 77 6.99 2.95 -7.27
CA ARG A 77 7.69 3.19 -5.99
C ARG A 77 6.92 2.67 -4.77
N ASN A 78 5.59 2.63 -4.86
CA ASN A 78 4.69 2.25 -3.76
C ASN A 78 4.25 0.78 -3.86
N VAL A 79 4.95 0.00 -4.68
CA VAL A 79 4.79 -1.45 -4.83
C VAL A 79 6.12 -2.09 -4.45
N LEU A 80 6.19 -2.65 -3.25
CA LEU A 80 7.36 -3.32 -2.72
C LEU A 80 7.49 -4.72 -3.33
N CYS A 81 8.72 -5.17 -3.55
CA CYS A 81 9.03 -6.47 -4.15
C CYS A 81 10.16 -7.18 -3.38
N ALA A 82 10.01 -8.50 -3.21
CA ALA A 82 11.04 -9.38 -2.67
C ALA A 82 11.10 -10.71 -3.46
N PRO A 83 12.26 -11.36 -3.59
CA PRO A 83 12.30 -12.74 -4.07
C PRO A 83 11.41 -13.65 -3.21
N SER A 84 10.66 -14.54 -3.86
CA SER A 84 9.73 -15.45 -3.19
C SER A 84 9.80 -16.83 -3.80
N GLN A 85 9.83 -17.86 -2.95
CA GLN A 85 9.75 -19.26 -3.38
C GLN A 85 8.31 -19.80 -3.37
N THR A 86 7.39 -19.09 -2.72
CA THR A 86 5.99 -19.51 -2.55
C THR A 86 5.07 -18.86 -3.57
N ASP A 87 5.42 -17.67 -4.06
CA ASP A 87 4.67 -16.99 -5.12
C ASP A 87 5.10 -17.52 -6.49
N SER A 88 4.13 -17.85 -7.34
CA SER A 88 4.36 -18.41 -8.68
C SER A 88 5.14 -17.47 -9.63
N SER A 89 5.18 -16.18 -9.31
CA SER A 89 5.97 -15.16 -10.01
C SER A 89 7.48 -15.23 -9.69
N GLY A 90 7.87 -15.94 -8.64
CA GLY A 90 9.22 -15.82 -8.03
C GLY A 90 9.41 -14.54 -7.21
N TRP A 91 8.36 -13.72 -7.04
CA TRP A 91 8.39 -12.43 -6.37
C TRP A 91 7.17 -12.21 -5.48
N SER A 92 7.38 -11.82 -4.22
CA SER A 92 6.31 -11.33 -3.35
C SER A 92 6.11 -9.84 -3.58
N VAL A 93 4.85 -9.40 -3.58
CA VAL A 93 4.45 -8.01 -3.84
C VAL A 93 3.62 -7.48 -2.69
N LYS A 94 3.94 -6.26 -2.22
CA LYS A 94 3.20 -5.58 -1.14
C LYS A 94 2.97 -4.11 -1.47
N VAL A 95 1.76 -3.61 -1.22
CA VAL A 95 1.42 -2.19 -1.35
C VAL A 95 1.88 -1.43 -0.10
N ILE A 96 2.48 -0.26 -0.30
CA ILE A 96 2.94 0.66 0.75
C ILE A 96 2.47 2.09 0.47
N ASP A 97 2.62 2.96 1.48
CA ASP A 97 2.48 4.42 1.39
C ASP A 97 1.05 4.87 1.12
N PHE A 98 0.30 4.89 2.22
CA PHE A 98 -1.11 5.24 2.30
C PHE A 98 -1.29 6.69 2.77
N GLY A 99 -0.26 7.54 2.63
CA GLY A 99 -0.33 8.95 3.03
C GLY A 99 -1.44 9.72 2.33
N LEU A 100 -1.84 9.24 1.14
CA LEU A 100 -2.98 9.73 0.38
C LEU A 100 -4.20 8.81 0.43
N ALA A 101 -4.22 7.74 1.23
CA ALA A 101 -5.39 6.87 1.27
C ALA A 101 -6.61 7.58 1.88
N CYS A 102 -7.81 7.11 1.54
CA CYS A 102 -9.05 7.57 2.16
C CYS A 102 -9.99 6.40 2.43
N ASN A 103 -10.77 6.51 3.49
CA ASN A 103 -11.85 5.57 3.80
C ASN A 103 -13.18 6.18 3.37
N LEU A 104 -13.83 5.55 2.38
CA LEU A 104 -15.07 6.01 1.76
C LEU A 104 -16.25 6.09 2.74
N GLN A 105 -16.21 5.35 3.84
CA GLN A 105 -17.28 5.36 4.85
C GLN A 105 -17.11 6.51 5.86
N THR A 106 -15.88 6.87 6.20
CA THR A 106 -15.59 7.87 7.24
C THR A 106 -15.18 9.23 6.70
N ASP A 107 -14.69 9.32 5.46
CA ASP A 107 -14.24 10.57 4.83
C ASP A 107 -15.32 11.24 3.97
N ASN A 108 -16.60 10.92 4.24
CA ASN A 108 -17.74 11.10 3.34
C ASN A 108 -18.27 12.54 3.15
N ASP A 109 -17.45 13.58 3.33
CA ASP A 109 -17.89 14.99 3.13
C ASP A 109 -17.01 15.83 2.18
N ASP A 110 -15.75 15.45 1.93
CA ASP A 110 -14.84 16.29 1.14
C ASP A 110 -14.66 15.84 -0.32
N TRP A 111 -14.89 14.56 -0.62
CA TRP A 111 -14.54 14.00 -1.93
C TRP A 111 -15.62 14.19 -3.00
N VAL A 112 -16.90 14.20 -2.60
CA VAL A 112 -18.03 14.47 -3.51
C VAL A 112 -18.15 15.97 -3.82
N ARG A 113 -17.84 16.84 -2.85
CA ARG A 113 -17.95 18.31 -3.02
C ARG A 113 -16.84 18.92 -3.90
N ARG A 114 -15.70 18.24 -4.08
CA ARG A 114 -14.59 18.78 -4.92
C ARG A 114 -14.73 18.54 -6.42
N ARG A 115 -15.73 17.79 -6.90
CA ARG A 115 -15.93 17.54 -8.35
C ARG A 115 -17.08 18.31 -8.97
N VAL A 116 -17.97 18.87 -8.18
CA VAL A 116 -18.94 19.85 -8.68
C VAL A 116 -18.39 21.19 -8.26
N GLY A 117 -17.71 21.86 -9.18
CA GLY A 117 -17.43 23.28 -9.01
C GLY A 117 -18.77 23.99 -8.99
N ASP A 118 -19.13 24.51 -7.82
CA ASP A 118 -20.00 25.69 -7.71
C ASP A 118 -19.12 26.95 -7.81
#